data_AF-A0A7U9SJM4-F1
#
_entry.id   AF-A0A7U9SJM4-F1
#
_cell.length_a   1.000
_cell.length_b   1.000
_cell.length_c   1.000
_cell.angle_alpha   90.00
_cell.angle_beta   90.00
_cell.angle_gamma   90.00
#
_symmetry.space_group_name_H-M   'P 1'
#
loop_
_entity.id
_entity.type
_entity.pdbx_description
1 polymer ?
#
loop_
_entity_poly.entity_id
_entity_poly.type
_entity_poly.pdbx_seq_one_letter_code
_entity_poly.pdbx_strand_id
1 'polypeptide(L)'
;MDKIFDRVEQDPESVEDIRKLMEYYLPTTVKLLEAYRELSAQPIDGDNIRSSKREIEATLDTLNLAFEKLLDGLFKETAWDVSSEAHHCTHESFGYTHRPRR
;
A
#
# COMPACT_ATOMS: atom_id res chain seq x y z
N MET A 1 17.81 -4.30 -3.46
CA MET A 1 16.35 -4.46 -3.47
C MET A 1 15.88 -5.36 -2.32
N ASP A 2 16.81 -5.91 -1.53
CA ASP A 2 16.56 -6.96 -0.54
C ASP A 2 15.94 -6.45 0.77
N LYS A 3 16.09 -5.16 1.09
CA LYS A 3 15.55 -4.59 2.36
C LYS A 3 14.02 -4.52 2.42
N ILE A 4 13.33 -4.48 1.27
CA ILE A 4 11.86 -4.52 1.25
C ILE A 4 11.40 -5.94 1.60
N PHE A 5 12.13 -6.96 1.15
CA PHE A 5 11.84 -8.37 1.44
C PHE A 5 12.23 -8.79 2.88
N ASP A 6 13.27 -8.19 3.47
CA ASP A 6 13.64 -8.46 4.87
C ASP A 6 12.58 -7.97 5.88
N ARG A 7 11.83 -6.91 5.54
CA ARG A 7 10.71 -6.40 6.36
C ARG A 7 9.42 -7.19 6.14
N VAL A 8 9.30 -7.83 4.98
CA VAL A 8 8.20 -8.73 4.56
C VAL A 8 8.16 -10.03 5.38
N GLU A 9 9.28 -10.50 5.93
CA GLU A 9 9.29 -11.64 6.85
C GLU A 9 8.67 -11.35 8.23
N GLN A 10 8.55 -10.07 8.61
CA GLN A 10 8.12 -9.68 9.96
C GLN A 10 6.62 -9.39 10.08
N ASP A 11 5.92 -9.23 8.95
CA ASP A 11 4.48 -8.94 8.94
C ASP A 11 3.84 -9.47 7.65
N PRO A 12 3.38 -10.73 7.60
CA PRO A 12 2.89 -11.37 6.37
C PRO A 12 1.59 -10.78 5.81
N GLU A 13 0.86 -9.97 6.58
CA GLU A 13 -0.42 -9.39 6.17
C GLU A 13 -0.20 -8.22 5.19
N SER A 14 0.79 -7.36 5.45
CA SER A 14 1.18 -6.24 4.58
C SER A 14 1.93 -6.65 3.29
N VAL A 15 2.50 -7.86 3.26
CA VAL A 15 3.26 -8.40 2.12
C VAL A 15 2.40 -8.63 0.89
N GLU A 16 1.22 -9.20 1.11
CA GLU A 16 0.26 -9.51 0.03
C GLU A 16 -0.13 -8.24 -0.73
N ASP A 17 -0.29 -7.12 -0.01
CA ASP A 17 -0.73 -5.86 -0.58
C ASP A 17 0.40 -5.11 -1.32
N ILE A 18 1.63 -5.12 -0.78
CA ILE A 18 2.82 -4.64 -1.51
C ILE A 18 3.06 -5.47 -2.77
N ARG A 19 2.86 -6.78 -2.69
CA ARG A 19 3.06 -7.68 -3.82
C ARG A 19 2.04 -7.42 -4.92
N LYS A 20 0.76 -7.26 -4.58
CA LYS A 20 -0.28 -6.85 -5.55
C LYS A 20 0.05 -5.51 -6.21
N LEU A 21 0.56 -4.54 -5.44
CA LEU A 21 1.02 -3.24 -5.96
C LEU A 21 2.03 -3.44 -7.10
N MET A 22 3.07 -4.23 -6.83
CA MET A 22 4.17 -4.45 -7.76
C MET A 22 3.81 -5.34 -8.95
N GLU A 23 3.08 -6.44 -8.71
CA GLU A 23 2.84 -7.47 -9.74
C GLU A 23 1.60 -7.19 -10.59
N TYR A 24 0.63 -6.44 -10.09
CA TYR A 24 -0.67 -6.26 -10.77
C TYR A 24 -0.97 -4.80 -11.11
N TYR A 25 -0.83 -3.90 -10.14
CA TYR A 25 -1.29 -2.52 -10.32
C TYR A 25 -0.30 -1.64 -11.09
N LEU A 26 1.00 -1.75 -10.83
CA LEU A 26 2.02 -1.00 -11.59
C LEU A 26 2.05 -1.37 -13.08
N PRO A 27 2.09 -2.68 -13.47
CA PRO A 27 2.09 -3.04 -14.89
C PRO A 27 0.81 -2.60 -15.61
N THR A 28 -0.33 -2.63 -14.92
CA THR A 28 -1.61 -2.19 -15.47
C THR A 28 -1.62 -0.68 -15.70
N THR A 29 -1.08 0.10 -14.76
CA THR A 29 -0.96 1.56 -14.89
C THR A 29 -0.09 1.95 -16.09
N VAL A 30 1.03 1.25 -16.29
CA VAL A 30 1.91 1.48 -17.45
C VAL A 30 1.16 1.24 -18.77
N LYS A 31 0.42 0.12 -18.88
CA LYS A 31 -0.36 -0.21 -20.08
C LYS A 31 -1.43 0.84 -20.39
N LEU A 32 -2.10 1.36 -19.37
CA LEU A 32 -3.12 2.41 -19.53
C LEU A 32 -2.50 3.71 -20.03
N LEU A 33 -1.35 4.12 -19.48
CA LEU A 33 -0.63 5.31 -19.93
C LEU A 33 -0.09 5.16 -21.36
N GLU A 34 0.39 3.96 -21.72
CA GLU A 34 0.81 3.66 -23.10
C GLU A 34 -0.37 3.78 -24.07
N ALA A 35 -1.51 3.18 -23.75
CA ALA A 35 -2.73 3.28 -24.55
C ALA A 35 -3.21 4.74 -24.69
N TYR A 36 -3.17 5.52 -23.61
CA TYR A 36 -3.50 6.94 -23.65
C TYR A 36 -2.57 7.72 -24.58
N ARG A 37 -1.26 7.44 -24.51
CA ARG A 37 -0.25 8.06 -25.37
C ARG A 37 -0.48 7.72 -26.83
N GLU A 38 -0.79 6.47 -27.15
CA GLU A 38 -1.10 6.03 -28.52
C GLU A 38 -2.33 6.72 -29.08
N LEU A 39 -3.41 6.82 -28.30
CA LEU A 39 -4.61 7.58 -28.65
C LEU A 39 -4.31 9.07 -28.85
N SER A 40 -3.37 9.62 -28.08
CA SER A 40 -2.97 11.04 -28.17
C SER A 40 -2.07 11.34 -29.36
N ALA A 41 -1.35 10.33 -29.88
CA ALA A 41 -0.51 10.45 -31.06
C ALA A 41 -1.31 10.37 -32.38
N GLN A 42 -2.60 10.02 -32.33
CA GLN A 42 -3.42 9.95 -33.53
C GLN A 42 -3.66 11.35 -34.12
N PRO A 43 -3.55 11.52 -35.45
CA PRO A 43 -3.65 12.82 -36.11
C PRO A 43 -5.08 13.39 -36.12
N ILE A 44 -6.08 12.56 -35.83
CA ILE A 44 -7.49 12.94 -35.82
C ILE A 44 -8.02 12.67 -34.42
N ASP A 45 -8.48 13.72 -33.73
CA ASP A 45 -9.13 13.60 -32.43
C ASP A 45 -10.64 13.47 -32.64
N GLY A 46 -11.09 12.28 -33.02
CA GLY A 46 -12.51 11.95 -33.15
C GLY A 46 -13.19 11.76 -31.79
N ASP A 47 -14.53 11.81 -31.75
CA ASP A 47 -15.30 11.63 -30.51
C ASP A 47 -14.98 10.30 -29.81
N ASN A 48 -14.76 9.23 -30.57
CA ASN A 48 -14.37 7.92 -30.02
C ASN A 48 -13.02 8.00 -29.28
N ILE A 49 -12.02 8.69 -29.85
CA ILE A 49 -10.69 8.83 -29.25
C ILE A 49 -10.78 9.66 -27.97
N ARG A 50 -11.57 10.74 -27.97
CA ARG A 50 -11.84 11.52 -26.75
C ARG A 50 -12.56 10.70 -25.68
N SER A 51 -13.55 9.89 -26.05
CA SER A 51 -14.25 9.01 -25.09
C SER A 51 -13.29 8.02 -24.46
N SER A 52 -12.51 7.30 -25.27
CA SER A 52 -11.55 6.31 -24.77
C SER A 52 -10.46 6.94 -23.89
N LYS A 53 -9.97 8.13 -24.23
CA LYS A 53 -9.03 8.88 -23.36
C LYS A 53 -9.63 9.16 -21.98
N ARG A 54 -10.89 9.63 -21.93
CA ARG A 54 -11.59 9.89 -20.66
C ARG A 54 -11.85 8.63 -19.84
N GLU A 55 -12.15 7.51 -20.50
CA GLU A 55 -12.31 6.22 -19.82
C GLU A 55 -10.99 5.75 -19.19
N ILE A 56 -9.87 5.93 -19.89
CA ILE A 56 -8.54 5.65 -19.34
C ILE A 56 -8.24 6.58 -18.16
N GLU A 57 -8.49 7.88 -18.28
CA GLU A 57 -8.32 8.86 -17.18
C GLU A 57 -9.13 8.44 -15.94
N ALA A 58 -10.42 8.12 -16.10
CA ALA A 58 -11.28 7.68 -15.00
C ALA A 58 -10.78 6.36 -14.36
N THR A 59 -10.22 5.46 -15.16
CA THR A 59 -9.60 4.22 -14.65
C THR A 59 -8.33 4.51 -13.85
N LEU A 60 -7.49 5.43 -14.34
CA LEU A 60 -6.28 5.87 -13.64
C LEU A 60 -6.62 6.56 -12.32
N ASP A 61 -7.68 7.38 -12.27
CA ASP A 61 -8.16 7.98 -11.02
C ASP A 61 -8.60 6.92 -10.01
N THR A 62 -9.31 5.90 -10.47
CA THR A 62 -9.74 4.77 -9.63
C THR A 62 -8.54 3.98 -9.10
N LEU A 63 -7.54 3.76 -9.95
CA LEU A 63 -6.28 3.11 -9.56
C LEU A 63 -5.51 3.94 -8.53
N ASN A 64 -5.47 5.27 -8.70
CA ASN A 64 -4.79 6.16 -7.78
C ASN A 64 -5.43 6.11 -6.38
N LEU A 65 -6.77 6.10 -6.29
CA LEU A 65 -7.47 5.92 -5.02
C LEU A 65 -7.18 4.55 -4.38
N ALA A 66 -7.07 3.50 -5.19
CA ALA A 66 -6.70 2.17 -4.68
C ALA A 66 -5.26 2.16 -4.13
N PHE A 67 -4.33 2.85 -4.80
CA PHE A 67 -2.96 3.03 -4.31
C PHE A 67 -2.90 3.77 -2.98
N GLU A 68 -3.64 4.87 -2.85
CA GLU A 68 -3.70 5.62 -1.59
C GLU A 68 -4.19 4.74 -0.44
N LYS A 69 -5.26 3.95 -0.66
CA LYS A 69 -5.79 3.05 0.37
C LYS A 69 -4.82 1.93 0.76
N LEU A 70 -4.15 1.34 -0.22
CA LEU A 70 -3.14 0.31 0.02
C LEU A 70 -1.98 0.90 0.84
N LEU A 71 -1.46 2.07 0.45
CA LEU A 71 -0.38 2.74 1.15
C LEU A 71 -0.77 3.12 2.59
N ASP A 72 -2.00 3.62 2.77
CA ASP A 72 -2.58 3.93 4.08
C ASP A 72 -2.64 2.69 4.98
N GLY A 73 -2.97 1.52 4.43
CA GLY A 73 -2.98 0.24 5.15
C GLY A 73 -1.59 -0.12 5.67
N LEU A 74 -0.58 -0.07 4.79
CA LEU A 74 0.81 -0.39 5.12
C LEU A 74 1.37 0.48 6.27
N PHE A 75 1.03 1.77 6.30
CA PHE A 75 1.50 2.68 7.35
C PHE A 75 0.72 2.58 8.66
N LYS A 76 -0.59 2.29 8.61
CA LYS A 76 -1.43 2.16 9.82
C LYS A 76 -1.07 0.92 10.63
N GLU A 77 -0.81 -0.20 9.96
CA GLU A 77 -0.39 -1.45 10.61
C GLU A 77 0.96 -1.29 11.32
N THR A 78 1.93 -0.65 10.65
CA THR A 78 3.25 -0.33 11.24
C THR A 78 3.14 0.60 12.46
N ALA A 79 2.20 1.56 12.45
CA ALA A 79 2.03 2.51 13.56
C ALA A 79 1.38 1.88 14.81
N TRP A 80 0.53 0.86 14.63
CA TRP A 80 -0.11 0.15 15.73
C TRP A 80 0.85 -0.81 16.46
N ASP A 81 1.73 -1.49 15.72
CA ASP A 81 2.71 -2.44 16.27
C ASP A 81 3.71 -1.76 17.23
N VAL A 82 4.23 -0.59 16.84
CA VAL A 82 5.13 0.21 17.68
C VAL A 82 4.47 0.72 18.98
N SER A 83 3.16 0.95 18.97
CA SER A 83 2.43 1.39 20.17
C SER A 83 2.18 0.24 21.16
N SER A 84 2.05 -0.99 20.66
CA SER A 84 1.78 -2.16 21.49
C SER A 84 3.01 -2.63 22.28
N GLU A 85 4.22 -2.48 21.73
CA GLU A 85 5.48 -2.75 22.46
C GLU A 85 5.72 -1.74 23.60
N ALA A 86 5.33 -0.47 23.43
CA ALA A 86 5.46 0.53 24.48
C ALA A 86 4.50 0.28 25.67
N HIS A 87 3.34 -0.33 25.42
CA HIS A 87 2.38 -0.67 26.46
C HIS A 87 2.72 -2.00 27.18
N HIS A 88 3.31 -2.98 26.49
CA HIS A 88 3.73 -4.23 27.12
C HIS A 88 4.95 -4.07 28.05
N CYS A 89 5.80 -3.06 27.85
CA CYS A 89 6.98 -2.85 28.70
C CYS A 89 6.70 -2.14 30.03
N THR A 90 5.47 -1.63 30.26
CA THR A 90 5.14 -0.91 31.51
C THR A 90 4.50 -1.77 32.61
N HIS A 91 4.23 -3.06 32.35
CA HIS A 91 3.60 -3.94 33.34
C HIS A 91 4.58 -4.87 34.10
N GLU A 92 5.82 -5.05 33.62
CA GLU A 92 6.80 -5.97 34.25
C GLU A 92 7.78 -5.33 35.25
N SER A 93 7.61 -4.05 35.62
CA SER A 93 8.51 -3.38 36.57
C SER A 93 7.99 -3.26 38.01
N PHE A 94 6.90 -3.94 38.39
CA PHE A 94 6.40 -3.95 39.79
C PHE A 94 6.37 -5.34 40.44
N GLY A 95 7.46 -6.09 40.30
CA GLY A 95 7.78 -7.22 41.18
C GLY A 95 8.50 -6.75 42.45
N TYR A 96 7.80 -6.14 43.42
CA TYR A 96 8.31 -6.02 44.79
C TYR A 96 7.57 -6.98 45.73
N THR A 97 8.25 -8.11 45.94
CA THR A 97 7.96 -9.18 46.90
C THR A 97 7.55 -8.67 48.27
N HIS A 98 6.31 -8.92 48.70
CA HIS A 98 5.92 -8.86 50.11
C HIS A 98 6.15 -10.23 50.76
N ARG A 99 7.21 -10.32 51.56
CA ARG A 99 7.58 -11.47 52.38
C ARG A 99 6.65 -11.54 53.60
N PRO A 100 6.15 -12.71 54.04
CA PRO A 100 5.34 -12.79 55.26
C PRO A 100 6.28 -12.74 56.48
N ARG A 101 5.91 -11.95 57.49
CA ARG A 101 6.47 -12.09 58.84
C ARG A 101 5.38 -12.52 59.80
N ARG A 102 5.78 -13.47 60.64
CA ARG A 102 5.07 -14.06 61.78
C ARG A 102 4.36 -13.02 62.64
#